data_AF-A0A9E8N6L3-F1
#
_entry.id   AF-A0A9E8N6L3-F1
#
_cell.length_a   1.000
_cell.length_b   1.000
_cell.length_c   1.000
_cell.angle_alpha   90.00
_cell.angle_beta   90.00
_cell.angle_gamma   90.00
#
_symmetry.space_group_name_H-M   'P 1'
#
loop_
_entity.id
_entity.type
_entity.pdbx_description
1 polymer ?
#
loop_
_entity_poly.entity_id
_entity_poly.type
_entity_poly.pdbx_seq_one_letter_code
_entity_poly.pdbx_strand_id
1 'polypeptide(L)'
;MKKDGSGQLEVMYILGEELTQELEQAQKSEDNTTARPIFDGLVTTEKDLREQFQGEGIKIEKAVFEKKEEKLHVFYTVTFDTLQNLLNAKQNLLNTKAFRQGEASFYRDKNNNLGFQMETESIRKDLEQKKRQGPYSVEFTLILPGKILESNADQIEENALFWRYNQDKAQPEIMKATCEGKGLTFLDTLFAGPKKPKSGGYIYDPTGKPDPFKPFILEVKRRKEEADKAIQPLQKYELSQLKLVAIIWNIDNPRALVEDSAGKGYIITKGSSIGNKQGKVTGILENEIVITEESADIFGETKTKAIRIKLHTGAEEERKGK
;
A
#
# COMPACT_ATOMS: atom_id res chain seq x y z
N MET A 1 0.21 6.65 13.45
CA MET A 1 -0.49 6.87 14.74
C MET A 1 0.47 7.48 15.75
N LYS A 2 -0.02 8.34 16.65
CA LYS A 2 0.74 9.04 17.71
C LYS A 2 0.58 8.34 19.05
N LYS A 3 1.33 8.79 20.07
CA LYS A 3 1.34 8.17 21.41
C LYS A 3 0.02 8.27 22.17
N ASP A 4 -0.78 9.29 21.87
CA ASP A 4 -2.11 9.51 22.43
C ASP A 4 -3.22 8.71 21.72
N GLY A 5 -2.87 8.00 20.65
CA GLY A 5 -3.81 7.21 19.85
C GLY A 5 -4.45 7.98 18.71
N SER A 6 -4.18 9.28 18.57
CA SER A 6 -4.57 10.04 17.38
C SER A 6 -3.74 9.61 16.17
N GLY A 7 -4.22 9.88 14.96
CA GLY A 7 -3.45 9.53 13.77
C GLY A 7 -4.15 9.84 12.46
N GLN A 8 -3.57 9.28 11.41
CA GLN A 8 -4.08 9.42 10.05
C GLN A 8 -4.01 8.08 9.32
N LEU A 9 -5.00 7.84 8.48
CA LEU A 9 -5.06 6.79 7.49
C LEU A 9 -4.88 7.44 6.13
N GLU A 10 -3.80 7.08 5.45
CA GLU A 10 -3.52 7.50 4.08
C GLU A 10 -3.73 6.32 3.15
N VAL A 11 -4.51 6.53 2.10
CA VAL A 11 -4.78 5.51 1.09
C VAL A 11 -4.50 6.08 -0.28
N MET A 12 -3.77 5.32 -1.09
CA MET A 12 -3.41 5.69 -2.45
C MET A 12 -3.45 4.47 -3.37
N TYR A 13 -4.14 4.57 -4.49
CA TYR A 13 -4.18 3.53 -5.52
C TYR A 13 -4.55 4.10 -6.89
N ILE A 14 -4.30 3.30 -7.93
CA ILE A 14 -4.69 3.58 -9.31
C ILE A 14 -5.62 2.45 -9.75
N LEU A 15 -6.78 2.80 -10.29
CA LEU A 15 -7.63 1.85 -11.01
C LEU A 15 -7.31 1.92 -12.49
N GLY A 16 -7.12 0.76 -13.12
CA GLY A 16 -6.86 0.65 -14.55
C GLY A 16 -8.04 1.13 -15.41
N GLU A 17 -7.80 1.24 -16.71
CA GLU A 17 -8.78 1.71 -17.70
C GLU A 17 -10.09 0.93 -17.68
N GLU A 18 -10.03 -0.40 -17.76
CA GLU A 18 -11.23 -1.27 -17.78
C GLU A 18 -12.15 -1.00 -16.58
N LEU A 19 -11.58 -0.96 -15.37
CA LEU A 19 -12.33 -0.70 -14.13
C LEU A 19 -12.86 0.74 -14.08
N THR A 20 -12.10 1.70 -14.61
CA THR A 20 -12.52 3.10 -14.68
C THR A 20 -13.73 3.24 -15.63
N GLN A 21 -13.72 2.54 -16.76
CA GLN A 21 -14.84 2.51 -17.70
C GLN A 21 -16.07 1.80 -17.12
N GLU A 22 -15.91 0.68 -16.42
CA GLU A 22 -17.01 0.00 -15.74
C GLU A 22 -17.68 0.90 -14.68
N LEU A 23 -16.90 1.65 -13.90
CA LEU A 23 -17.43 2.63 -12.94
C LEU A 23 -18.25 3.73 -13.62
N GLU A 24 -17.77 4.25 -14.75
CA GLU A 24 -18.49 5.27 -15.52
C GLU A 24 -19.80 4.74 -16.12
N GLN A 25 -19.81 3.49 -16.58
CA GLN A 25 -21.02 2.85 -17.10
C GLN A 25 -22.05 2.65 -15.98
N ALA A 26 -21.61 2.19 -14.80
CA ALA A 26 -22.47 2.04 -13.63
C ALA A 26 -23.06 3.37 -13.14
N GLN A 27 -22.32 4.47 -13.27
CA GLN A 27 -22.80 5.82 -12.92
C GLN A 27 -23.80 6.40 -13.94
N LYS A 28 -23.77 5.94 -15.20
CA LYS A 28 -24.68 6.38 -16.28
C LYS A 28 -26.01 5.63 -16.32
N SER A 29 -26.10 4.44 -15.73
CA SER A 29 -27.37 3.71 -15.60
C SER A 29 -28.20 4.28 -14.44
N GLU A 30 -29.30 4.98 -14.74
CA GLU A 30 -30.21 5.63 -13.77
C GLU A 30 -30.94 4.67 -12.80
N ASP A 31 -30.67 3.36 -12.82
CA ASP A 31 -31.34 2.40 -11.93
C ASP A 31 -30.53 2.20 -10.62
N ASN A 32 -30.68 3.17 -9.73
CA ASN A 32 -29.90 3.37 -8.50
C ASN A 32 -30.19 2.35 -7.38
N THR A 33 -30.65 1.13 -7.70
CA THR A 33 -31.07 0.13 -6.71
C THR A 33 -30.23 -1.15 -6.69
N THR A 34 -29.36 -1.38 -7.69
CA THR A 34 -28.50 -2.59 -7.73
C THR A 34 -27.12 -2.41 -8.36
N ALA A 35 -26.56 -1.19 -8.39
CA ALA A 35 -25.14 -1.02 -8.73
C ALA A 35 -24.28 -1.63 -7.59
N ARG A 36 -23.91 -2.91 -7.74
CA ARG A 36 -22.94 -3.54 -6.83
C ARG A 36 -21.62 -2.79 -6.99
N PRO A 37 -20.96 -2.37 -5.89
CA PRO A 37 -19.64 -1.75 -6.00
C PRO A 37 -18.70 -2.77 -6.64
N ILE A 38 -18.00 -2.35 -7.69
CA ILE A 38 -17.09 -3.22 -8.47
C ILE A 38 -16.00 -3.81 -7.55
N PHE A 39 -15.65 -3.10 -6.48
CA PHE A 39 -14.94 -3.63 -5.31
C PHE A 39 -15.70 -3.25 -4.05
N ASP A 40 -16.10 -4.24 -3.23
CA ASP A 40 -16.75 -3.97 -1.95
C ASP A 40 -15.74 -3.28 -1.02
N GLY A 41 -15.92 -1.97 -0.82
CA GLY A 41 -15.13 -1.17 0.09
C GLY A 41 -14.03 -0.29 -0.51
N LEU A 42 -13.73 -0.33 -1.82
CA LEU A 42 -12.90 0.73 -2.42
C LEU A 42 -13.71 2.02 -2.58
N VAL A 43 -13.05 3.15 -2.36
CA VAL A 43 -13.65 4.48 -2.40
C VAL A 43 -13.39 5.08 -3.78
N THR A 44 -14.41 5.21 -4.62
CA THR A 44 -14.22 5.71 -5.99
C THR A 44 -14.65 7.15 -6.18
N THR A 45 -15.39 7.69 -5.22
CA THR A 45 -15.86 9.07 -5.21
C THR A 45 -15.72 9.69 -3.82
N GLU A 46 -15.76 11.03 -3.74
CA GLU A 46 -15.78 11.72 -2.46
C GLU A 46 -17.05 11.40 -1.64
N LYS A 47 -18.17 11.13 -2.32
CA LYS A 47 -19.40 10.69 -1.67
C LYS A 47 -19.19 9.36 -0.95
N ASP A 48 -18.61 8.37 -1.64
CA ASP A 48 -18.28 7.06 -1.05
C ASP A 48 -17.36 7.24 0.17
N LEU A 49 -16.40 8.16 0.09
CA LEU A 49 -15.44 8.43 1.16
C LEU A 49 -16.16 8.94 2.41
N ARG A 50 -17.06 9.92 2.24
CA ARG A 50 -17.84 10.53 3.33
C ARG A 50 -18.82 9.55 3.95
N GLU A 51 -19.44 8.69 3.14
CA GLU A 51 -20.31 7.61 3.65
C GLU A 51 -19.53 6.56 4.44
N GLN A 52 -18.29 6.29 4.03
CA GLN A 52 -17.43 5.30 4.67
C GLN A 52 -16.78 5.82 5.96
N PHE A 53 -16.35 7.07 5.98
CA PHE A 53 -15.64 7.69 7.11
C PHE A 53 -16.47 8.83 7.69
N GLN A 54 -17.35 8.45 8.60
CA GLN A 54 -18.23 9.35 9.34
C GLN A 54 -18.19 8.98 10.82
N GLY A 55 -18.32 9.98 11.69
CA GLY A 55 -18.34 9.78 13.14
C GLY A 55 -17.62 10.88 13.88
N GLU A 56 -17.86 10.95 15.18
CA GLU A 56 -17.14 11.86 16.05
C GLU A 56 -15.64 11.54 16.03
N GLY A 57 -14.82 12.58 15.96
CA GLY A 57 -13.36 12.46 15.94
C GLY A 57 -12.78 11.90 14.64
N ILE A 58 -13.56 11.76 13.55
CA ILE A 58 -13.05 11.42 12.21
C ILE A 58 -13.15 12.63 11.29
N LYS A 59 -12.08 12.95 10.56
CA LYS A 59 -12.07 14.04 9.57
C LYS A 59 -11.39 13.60 8.28
N ILE A 60 -11.95 13.99 7.14
CA ILE A 60 -11.29 13.84 5.84
C ILE A 60 -10.47 15.10 5.61
N GLU A 61 -9.14 14.99 5.62
CA GLU A 61 -8.23 16.13 5.43
C GLU A 61 -7.97 16.42 3.95
N LYS A 62 -7.83 15.36 3.16
CA LYS A 62 -7.57 15.46 1.72
C LYS A 62 -8.26 14.32 1.01
N ALA A 63 -8.82 14.62 -0.16
CA ALA A 63 -9.42 13.64 -1.05
C ALA A 63 -9.20 14.09 -2.49
N VAL A 64 -8.65 13.20 -3.30
CA VAL A 64 -8.32 13.42 -4.71
C VAL A 64 -8.80 12.20 -5.48
N PHE A 65 -9.67 12.46 -6.44
CA PHE A 65 -10.21 11.48 -7.38
C PHE A 65 -9.99 12.06 -8.77
N GLU A 66 -8.86 11.76 -9.38
CA GLU A 66 -8.44 12.39 -10.63
C GLU A 66 -8.30 11.34 -11.72
N LYS A 67 -9.00 11.55 -12.84
CA LYS A 67 -8.84 10.71 -14.02
C LYS A 67 -7.66 11.23 -14.85
N LYS A 68 -6.66 10.38 -15.10
CA LYS A 68 -5.51 10.67 -15.97
C LYS A 68 -5.25 9.46 -16.86
N GLU A 69 -5.04 9.68 -18.16
CA GLU A 69 -4.74 8.60 -19.12
C GLU A 69 -5.74 7.42 -19.01
N GLU A 70 -7.04 7.72 -18.93
CA GLU A 70 -8.12 6.75 -18.73
C GLU A 70 -8.11 5.95 -17.40
N LYS A 71 -7.21 6.26 -16.47
CA LYS A 71 -7.11 5.63 -15.15
C LYS A 71 -7.63 6.55 -14.05
N LEU A 72 -8.26 5.98 -13.03
CA LEU A 72 -8.66 6.72 -11.83
C LEU A 72 -7.55 6.67 -10.78
N HIS A 73 -6.94 7.82 -10.52
CA HIS A 73 -6.02 8.02 -9.40
C HIS A 73 -6.83 8.42 -8.16
N VAL A 74 -6.74 7.60 -7.12
CA VAL A 74 -7.41 7.86 -5.84
C VAL A 74 -6.37 8.11 -4.76
N PHE A 75 -6.55 9.20 -4.05
CA PHE A 75 -5.80 9.52 -2.85
C PHE A 75 -6.70 10.15 -1.80
N TYR A 76 -6.63 9.69 -0.57
CA TYR A 76 -7.28 10.38 0.54
C TYR A 76 -6.55 10.20 1.86
N THR A 77 -6.73 11.19 2.74
CA THR A 77 -6.24 11.20 4.12
C THR A 77 -7.43 11.35 5.06
N VAL A 78 -7.59 10.40 5.96
CA VAL A 78 -8.57 10.45 7.05
C VAL A 78 -7.82 10.57 8.37
N THR A 79 -8.06 11.64 9.13
CA THR A 79 -7.56 11.77 10.49
C THR A 79 -8.57 11.30 11.52
N PHE A 80 -8.03 10.82 12.64
CA PHE A 80 -8.81 10.37 13.78
C PHE A 80 -8.21 10.89 15.09
N ASP A 81 -9.06 11.39 15.98
CA ASP A 81 -8.66 11.95 17.28
C ASP A 81 -8.22 10.85 18.26
N THR A 82 -8.86 9.68 18.21
CA THR A 82 -8.43 8.48 18.93
C THR A 82 -8.53 7.25 18.05
N LEU A 83 -7.70 6.25 18.31
CA LEU A 83 -7.76 4.98 17.59
C LEU A 83 -9.16 4.34 17.68
N GLN A 84 -9.85 4.51 18.82
CA GLN A 84 -11.20 4.00 19.00
C GLN A 84 -12.23 4.61 18.05
N ASN A 85 -12.04 5.86 17.61
CA ASN A 85 -12.92 6.46 16.61
C ASN A 85 -12.86 5.72 15.27
N LEU A 86 -11.70 5.14 14.93
CA LEU A 86 -11.51 4.35 13.71
C LEU A 86 -11.97 2.89 13.86
N LEU A 87 -12.20 2.43 15.09
CA LEU A 87 -12.49 1.03 15.40
C LEU A 87 -13.96 0.79 15.76
N ASN A 88 -14.44 -0.40 15.46
CA ASN A 88 -15.73 -0.89 15.90
C ASN A 88 -15.65 -1.32 17.36
N ALA A 89 -16.47 -0.70 18.21
CA ALA A 89 -16.48 -0.91 19.66
C ALA A 89 -16.74 -2.37 20.11
N LYS A 90 -17.33 -3.22 19.27
CA LYS A 90 -17.59 -4.64 19.64
C LYS A 90 -16.38 -5.55 19.44
N GLN A 91 -15.43 -5.18 18.56
CA GLN A 91 -14.35 -6.09 18.14
C GLN A 91 -12.99 -5.41 17.87
N ASN A 92 -12.85 -4.10 18.10
CA ASN A 92 -11.67 -3.30 17.73
C ASN A 92 -11.23 -3.53 16.28
N LEU A 93 -12.20 -3.73 15.38
CA LEU A 93 -11.97 -3.85 13.95
C LEU A 93 -12.05 -2.50 13.28
N LEU A 94 -11.24 -2.21 12.28
CA LEU A 94 -11.42 -0.99 11.46
C LEU A 94 -12.87 -0.90 10.96
N ASN A 95 -13.58 0.16 11.34
CA ASN A 95 -14.98 0.36 11.01
C ASN A 95 -15.13 1.03 9.65
N THR A 96 -14.66 0.39 8.58
CA THR A 96 -14.75 0.92 7.22
C THR A 96 -15.28 -0.16 6.28
N LYS A 97 -16.02 0.22 5.24
CA LYS A 97 -16.45 -0.74 4.21
C LYS A 97 -15.23 -1.37 3.51
N ALA A 98 -14.13 -0.62 3.30
CA ALA A 98 -12.84 -1.10 2.77
C ALA A 98 -12.24 -2.30 3.51
N PHE A 99 -12.40 -2.35 4.84
CA PHE A 99 -11.75 -3.36 5.68
C PHE A 99 -12.76 -4.32 6.34
N ARG A 100 -14.05 -4.26 5.99
CA ARG A 100 -15.06 -5.23 6.48
C ARG A 100 -14.76 -6.66 6.05
N GLN A 101 -14.02 -6.83 4.96
CA GLN A 101 -13.66 -8.14 4.45
C GLN A 101 -12.27 -8.62 4.89
N GLY A 102 -11.36 -7.71 5.26
CA GLY A 102 -10.04 -8.03 5.84
C GLY A 102 -9.98 -7.55 7.29
N GLU A 103 -10.20 -8.46 8.24
CA GLU A 103 -10.35 -8.14 9.67
C GLU A 103 -9.06 -7.54 10.25
N ALA A 104 -8.89 -6.22 10.11
CA ALA A 104 -7.80 -5.46 10.67
C ALA A 104 -8.10 -5.08 12.12
N SER A 105 -7.21 -5.44 13.05
CA SER A 105 -7.39 -5.22 14.48
C SER A 105 -6.12 -4.73 15.15
N PHE A 106 -6.30 -3.87 16.15
CA PHE A 106 -5.25 -3.49 17.09
C PHE A 106 -5.55 -4.10 18.45
N TYR A 107 -4.50 -4.59 19.11
CA TYR A 107 -4.60 -5.28 20.39
C TYR A 107 -3.42 -4.93 21.30
N ARG A 108 -3.60 -5.14 22.61
CA ARG A 108 -2.52 -5.10 23.60
C ARG A 108 -1.99 -6.51 23.80
N ASP A 109 -0.70 -6.73 23.57
CA ASP A 109 -0.09 -8.05 23.81
C ASP A 109 0.14 -8.31 25.31
N LYS A 110 0.64 -9.51 25.64
CA LYS A 110 0.94 -9.92 27.03
C LYS A 110 2.05 -9.11 27.71
N ASN A 111 2.85 -8.39 26.94
CA ASN A 111 3.99 -7.59 27.39
C ASN A 111 3.66 -6.08 27.40
N ASN A 112 2.38 -5.71 27.28
CA ASN A 112 1.90 -4.33 27.14
C ASN A 112 2.46 -3.60 25.91
N ASN A 113 2.64 -4.31 24.80
CA ASN A 113 2.98 -3.74 23.50
C ASN A 113 1.74 -3.58 22.62
N LEU A 114 1.84 -2.70 21.63
CA LEU A 114 0.82 -2.54 20.61
C LEU A 114 1.01 -3.60 19.53
N GLY A 115 0.02 -4.47 19.36
CA GLY A 115 -0.09 -5.41 18.26
C GLY A 115 -1.05 -4.92 17.19
N PHE A 116 -0.71 -5.24 15.93
CA PHE A 116 -1.55 -5.10 14.76
C PHE A 116 -1.63 -6.44 14.05
N GLN A 117 -2.81 -6.77 13.53
CA GLN A 117 -2.98 -7.84 12.57
C GLN A 117 -4.06 -7.50 11.55
N MET A 118 -3.94 -8.02 10.34
CA MET A 118 -4.96 -7.94 9.30
C MET A 118 -4.99 -9.24 8.50
N GLU A 119 -6.16 -9.85 8.44
CA GLU A 119 -6.44 -10.97 7.55
C GLU A 119 -6.55 -10.48 6.10
N THR A 120 -5.90 -11.18 5.18
CA THR A 120 -5.78 -10.76 3.78
C THR A 120 -6.60 -11.62 2.84
N GLU A 121 -7.26 -12.67 3.34
CA GLU A 121 -7.90 -13.70 2.51
C GLU A 121 -8.95 -13.13 1.57
N SER A 122 -9.82 -12.23 2.04
CA SER A 122 -10.84 -11.64 1.18
C SER A 122 -10.26 -10.72 0.12
N ILE A 123 -9.25 -9.92 0.47
CA ILE A 123 -8.50 -9.08 -0.47
C ILE A 123 -7.84 -9.97 -1.54
N ARG A 124 -7.24 -11.08 -1.10
CA ARG A 124 -6.60 -12.06 -1.99
C ARG A 124 -7.62 -12.69 -2.92
N LYS A 125 -8.77 -13.15 -2.42
CA LYS A 125 -9.84 -13.76 -3.22
C LYS A 125 -10.35 -12.80 -4.29
N ASP A 126 -10.59 -11.54 -3.94
CA ASP A 126 -11.01 -10.51 -4.90
C ASP A 126 -9.96 -10.25 -5.98
N LEU A 127 -8.69 -10.16 -5.60
CA LEU A 127 -7.58 -9.96 -6.53
C LEU A 127 -7.31 -11.22 -7.40
N GLU A 128 -7.49 -12.43 -6.86
CA GLU A 128 -7.25 -13.69 -7.56
C GLU A 128 -8.40 -14.08 -8.51
N GLN A 129 -9.66 -13.87 -8.12
CA GLN A 129 -10.81 -14.09 -9.00
C GLN A 129 -10.78 -13.15 -10.21
N LYS A 130 -10.18 -11.97 -10.05
CA LYS A 130 -10.03 -10.95 -11.09
C LYS A 130 -8.70 -11.04 -11.86
N LYS A 131 -7.93 -12.13 -11.76
CA LYS A 131 -6.71 -12.44 -12.55
C LYS A 131 -6.88 -12.38 -14.10
N ARG A 132 -8.05 -11.96 -14.60
CA ARG A 132 -8.32 -11.71 -16.02
C ARG A 132 -8.03 -10.26 -16.48
N GLN A 133 -7.76 -9.30 -15.58
CA GLN A 133 -7.71 -7.86 -15.91
C GLN A 133 -6.33 -7.19 -15.66
N GLY A 134 -5.24 -7.80 -16.15
CA GLY A 134 -3.91 -7.15 -16.22
C GLY A 134 -3.07 -7.14 -14.93
N PRO A 135 -1.82 -6.62 -15.00
CA PRO A 135 -0.87 -6.56 -13.88
C PRO A 135 -1.28 -5.56 -12.79
N TYR A 136 -1.18 -5.94 -11.51
CA TYR A 136 -1.47 -5.08 -10.36
C TYR A 136 -0.30 -4.98 -9.38
N SER A 137 -0.25 -3.87 -8.62
CA SER A 137 0.64 -3.67 -7.48
C SER A 137 -0.10 -2.92 -6.38
N VAL A 138 -0.18 -3.50 -5.19
CA VAL A 138 -0.77 -2.85 -4.01
C VAL A 138 0.31 -2.75 -2.94
N GLU A 139 0.49 -1.57 -2.37
CA GLU A 139 1.41 -1.36 -1.26
C GLU A 139 0.62 -0.92 -0.02
N PHE A 140 0.79 -1.67 1.07
CA PHE A 140 0.24 -1.32 2.37
C PHE A 140 1.36 -0.79 3.24
N THR A 141 1.12 0.38 3.84
CA THR A 141 2.03 0.92 4.84
C THR A 141 1.31 1.11 6.16
N LEU A 142 1.94 0.64 7.23
CA LEU A 142 1.53 0.93 8.60
C LEU A 142 2.66 1.66 9.34
N ILE A 143 2.35 2.82 9.92
CA ILE A 143 3.29 3.57 10.76
C ILE A 143 2.82 3.49 12.22
N LEU A 144 3.58 2.77 13.02
CA LEU A 144 3.29 2.55 14.44
C LEU A 144 3.94 3.62 15.32
N PRO A 145 3.38 3.96 16.49
CA PRO A 145 3.89 5.05 17.34
C PRO A 145 5.16 4.72 18.12
N GLY A 146 5.61 3.45 18.08
CA GLY A 146 6.77 2.96 18.85
C GLY A 146 7.75 2.17 17.99
N LYS A 147 8.87 1.79 18.59
CA LYS A 147 9.90 0.97 17.94
C LYS A 147 9.32 -0.40 17.56
N ILE A 148 9.54 -0.85 16.33
CA ILE A 148 9.10 -2.18 15.88
C ILE A 148 9.86 -3.28 16.62
N LEU A 149 9.12 -4.25 17.14
CA LEU A 149 9.63 -5.43 17.85
C LEU A 149 9.54 -6.68 16.98
N GLU A 150 8.42 -6.87 16.29
CA GLU A 150 8.19 -7.99 15.37
C GLU A 150 7.33 -7.52 14.19
N SER A 151 7.61 -8.00 12.98
CA SER A 151 6.69 -7.88 11.85
C SER A 151 7.01 -8.89 10.75
N ASN A 152 6.02 -9.19 9.91
CA ASN A 152 6.20 -9.87 8.64
C ASN A 152 6.14 -8.93 7.43
N ALA A 153 6.38 -7.63 7.64
CA ALA A 153 6.53 -6.67 6.55
C ALA A 153 7.71 -7.02 5.65
N ASP A 154 7.58 -6.64 4.38
CA ASP A 154 8.61 -6.86 3.37
C ASP A 154 9.82 -5.95 3.59
N GLN A 155 9.55 -4.76 4.09
CA GLN A 155 10.53 -3.75 4.44
C GLN A 155 10.08 -3.02 5.70
N ILE A 156 11.05 -2.65 6.54
CA ILE A 156 10.84 -1.92 7.79
C ILE A 156 11.82 -0.76 7.82
N GLU A 157 11.31 0.46 7.96
CA GLU A 157 12.09 1.68 8.11
C GLU A 157 11.67 2.36 9.42
N GLU A 158 12.53 2.31 10.44
CA GLU A 158 12.22 2.82 11.78
C GLU A 158 10.94 2.22 12.38
N ASN A 159 9.81 2.93 12.27
CA ASN A 159 8.47 2.55 12.73
C ASN A 159 7.45 2.37 11.58
N ALA A 160 7.91 2.48 10.33
CA ALA A 160 7.13 2.28 9.12
C ALA A 160 7.33 0.87 8.58
N LEU A 161 6.21 0.20 8.28
CA LEU A 161 6.12 -1.19 7.86
C LEU A 161 5.51 -1.22 6.46
N PHE A 162 6.12 -1.93 5.53
CA PHE A 162 5.70 -1.95 4.12
C PHE A 162 5.42 -3.39 3.67
N TRP A 163 4.22 -3.64 3.15
CA TRP A 163 3.85 -4.89 2.47
C TRP A 163 3.48 -4.60 1.02
N ARG A 164 4.09 -5.32 0.08
CA ARG A 164 3.84 -5.15 -1.36
C ARG A 164 3.23 -6.41 -1.96
N TYR A 165 2.06 -6.26 -2.55
CA TYR A 165 1.30 -7.31 -3.22
C TYR A 165 1.33 -7.13 -4.72
N ASN A 166 1.71 -8.18 -5.43
CA ASN A 166 1.70 -8.24 -6.88
C ASN A 166 1.49 -9.70 -7.32
N GLN A 167 1.39 -9.91 -8.63
CA GLN A 167 1.12 -11.23 -9.20
C GLN A 167 2.24 -12.25 -8.97
N ASP A 168 3.47 -11.77 -8.80
CA ASP A 168 4.68 -12.61 -8.73
C ASP A 168 5.04 -13.03 -7.30
N LYS A 169 4.32 -12.52 -6.30
CA LYS A 169 4.66 -12.71 -4.89
C LYS A 169 3.55 -13.42 -4.13
N ALA A 170 3.93 -14.48 -3.42
CA ALA A 170 3.04 -15.15 -2.47
C ALA A 170 2.60 -14.16 -1.37
N GLN A 171 1.28 -13.99 -1.23
CA GLN A 171 0.69 -13.08 -0.27
C GLN A 171 0.56 -13.78 1.10
N PRO A 172 0.98 -13.13 2.21
CA PRO A 172 0.79 -13.69 3.54
C PRO A 172 -0.69 -13.71 3.88
N GLU A 173 -1.16 -14.78 4.53
CA GLU A 173 -2.57 -14.92 4.97
C GLU A 173 -2.95 -13.85 6.01
N ILE A 174 -1.96 -13.44 6.82
CA ILE A 174 -2.13 -12.42 7.85
C ILE A 174 -0.93 -11.47 7.77
N MET A 175 -1.18 -10.17 7.65
CA MET A 175 -0.16 -9.16 7.97
C MET A 175 -0.13 -8.96 9.48
N LYS A 176 1.06 -8.90 10.08
CA LYS A 176 1.21 -8.69 11.53
C LYS A 176 2.40 -7.79 11.86
N ALA A 177 2.22 -7.01 12.91
CA ALA A 177 3.30 -6.22 13.49
C ALA A 177 3.08 -6.00 14.99
N THR A 178 4.17 -5.78 15.71
CA THR A 178 4.16 -5.40 17.12
C THR A 178 5.19 -4.30 17.33
N CYS A 179 4.81 -3.24 18.04
CA CYS A 179 5.74 -2.18 18.45
C CYS A 179 5.73 -1.96 19.96
N GLU A 180 6.81 -1.40 20.48
CA GLU A 180 6.95 -1.05 21.89
C GLU A 180 5.78 -0.20 22.36
N GLY A 181 5.14 -0.62 23.46
CA GLY A 181 3.98 0.07 24.03
C GLY A 181 4.31 1.17 25.04
N LYS A 182 5.58 1.35 25.37
CA LYS A 182 6.02 2.32 26.39
C LYS A 182 5.56 3.73 26.04
N GLY A 183 4.70 4.30 26.90
CA GLY A 183 4.19 5.67 26.75
C GLY A 183 3.00 5.80 25.79
N LEU A 184 2.40 4.70 25.34
CA LEU A 184 1.14 4.71 24.59
C LEU A 184 -0.03 4.70 25.58
N THR A 185 -0.72 5.83 25.73
CA THR A 185 -1.77 6.01 26.76
C THR A 185 -3.07 5.29 26.42
N PHE A 186 -3.30 4.97 25.16
CA PHE A 186 -4.51 4.32 24.68
C PHE A 186 -4.48 2.79 24.76
N LEU A 187 -3.35 2.17 25.14
CA LEU A 187 -3.20 0.71 25.11
C LEU A 187 -4.22 -0.02 25.99
N ASP A 188 -4.58 0.55 27.12
CA ASP A 188 -5.54 -0.05 28.05
C ASP A 188 -6.97 -0.05 27.51
N THR A 189 -7.24 0.71 26.44
CA THR A 189 -8.52 0.69 25.72
C THR A 189 -8.61 -0.46 24.72
N LEU A 190 -7.49 -1.15 24.43
CA LEU A 190 -7.44 -2.22 23.44
C LEU A 190 -7.73 -3.59 24.07
N PHE A 191 -8.34 -4.48 23.28
CA PHE A 191 -8.50 -5.89 23.68
C PHE A 191 -7.15 -6.58 23.85
N ALA A 192 -7.13 -7.58 24.74
CA ALA A 192 -5.95 -8.37 25.03
C ALA A 192 -5.74 -9.46 23.96
N GLY A 193 -4.58 -9.42 23.31
CA GLY A 193 -4.11 -10.44 22.37
C GLY A 193 -4.74 -10.39 20.97
N PRO A 194 -4.13 -11.09 20.00
CA PRO A 194 -4.63 -11.16 18.64
C PRO A 194 -5.97 -11.88 18.58
N LYS A 195 -6.86 -11.41 17.69
CA LYS A 195 -8.07 -12.15 17.33
C LYS A 195 -7.66 -13.41 16.55
N LYS A 196 -8.22 -14.56 16.92
CA LYS A 196 -8.01 -15.79 16.14
C LYS A 196 -8.69 -15.64 14.77
N PRO A 197 -8.02 -15.96 13.66
CA PRO A 197 -8.64 -15.93 12.36
C PRO A 197 -9.84 -16.87 12.32
N LYS A 198 -10.93 -16.44 11.69
CA LYS A 198 -12.09 -17.29 11.48
C LYS A 198 -11.69 -18.38 10.50
N SER A 199 -11.39 -19.57 10.99
CA SER A 199 -11.19 -20.75 10.15
C SER A 199 -12.52 -21.12 9.47
N GLY A 200 -12.81 -20.51 8.32
CA GLY A 200 -13.68 -21.16 7.35
C GLY A 200 -13.02 -22.49 7.00
N GLY A 201 -13.71 -23.61 7.18
CA GLY A 201 -13.13 -24.94 7.06
C GLY A 201 -12.29 -25.09 5.79
N TYR A 202 -10.97 -25.14 5.95
CA TYR A 202 -10.04 -25.35 4.86
C TYR A 202 -10.19 -26.79 4.34
N ILE A 203 -10.77 -26.94 3.16
CA ILE A 203 -10.78 -28.21 2.42
C ILE A 203 -9.62 -28.15 1.43
N TYR A 204 -8.59 -28.95 1.71
CA TYR A 204 -7.43 -29.07 0.83
C TYR A 204 -7.84 -29.75 -0.49
N ASP A 205 -7.86 -28.99 -1.59
CA ASP A 205 -7.94 -29.55 -2.94
C ASP A 205 -6.51 -29.70 -3.53
N PRO A 206 -6.00 -30.94 -3.67
CA PRO A 206 -4.69 -31.24 -4.24
C PRO A 206 -4.65 -31.17 -5.77
N THR A 207 -5.78 -30.97 -6.45
CA THR A 207 -5.84 -31.06 -7.92
C THR A 207 -4.94 -30.01 -8.57
N GLY A 208 -3.92 -30.46 -9.30
CA GLY A 208 -2.96 -29.60 -10.00
C GLY A 208 -1.82 -29.02 -9.14
N LYS A 209 -1.71 -29.37 -7.85
CA LYS A 209 -0.61 -28.93 -6.98
C LYS A 209 0.50 -29.98 -6.87
N PRO A 210 1.77 -29.58 -6.72
CA PRO A 210 2.87 -30.50 -6.44
C PRO A 210 2.65 -31.24 -5.11
N ASP A 211 2.97 -32.53 -5.11
CA ASP A 211 2.84 -33.42 -3.94
C ASP A 211 3.69 -32.91 -2.76
N PRO A 212 3.08 -32.53 -1.62
CA PRO A 212 3.78 -31.96 -0.47
C PRO A 212 4.70 -32.96 0.26
N PHE A 213 4.63 -34.25 -0.10
CA PHE A 213 5.47 -35.30 0.47
C PHE A 213 6.56 -35.80 -0.48
N LYS A 214 6.70 -35.19 -1.67
CA LYS A 214 7.88 -35.41 -2.53
C LYS A 214 9.02 -34.47 -2.11
N PRO A 215 10.20 -35.01 -1.71
CA PRO A 215 11.34 -34.18 -1.32
C PRO A 215 11.88 -33.40 -2.53
N PHE A 216 11.77 -32.07 -2.49
CA PHE A 216 12.18 -31.12 -3.54
C PHE A 216 13.72 -30.90 -3.61
N ILE A 217 14.48 -31.45 -2.66
CA ILE A 217 15.76 -30.88 -2.22
C ILE A 217 17.00 -31.41 -2.98
N LEU A 218 16.88 -32.35 -3.92
CA LEU A 218 18.05 -32.98 -4.54
C LEU A 218 18.46 -32.49 -5.94
N GLU A 219 17.66 -31.69 -6.66
CA GLU A 219 18.02 -31.27 -8.04
C GLU A 219 18.21 -29.77 -8.30
N VAL A 220 17.75 -28.85 -7.45
CA VAL A 220 17.86 -27.39 -7.73
C VAL A 220 18.98 -26.70 -6.94
N LYS A 221 19.62 -27.41 -6.02
CA LYS A 221 20.61 -26.87 -5.08
C LYS A 221 21.99 -26.50 -5.67
N ARG A 222 22.15 -26.27 -6.99
CA ARG A 222 23.51 -26.10 -7.56
C ARG A 222 23.72 -25.10 -8.70
N ARG A 223 22.77 -24.21 -9.06
CA ARG A 223 23.10 -23.23 -10.12
C ARG A 223 22.47 -21.82 -10.09
N LYS A 224 21.77 -21.36 -9.05
CA LYS A 224 21.19 -20.00 -9.12
C LYS A 224 21.01 -19.21 -7.81
N GLU A 225 21.63 -19.63 -6.71
CA GLU A 225 21.35 -19.04 -5.38
C GLU A 225 22.43 -18.10 -4.81
N GLU A 226 23.45 -17.65 -5.58
CA GLU A 226 24.50 -16.76 -5.01
C GLU A 226 24.87 -15.52 -5.85
N ALA A 227 24.16 -15.19 -6.95
CA ALA A 227 24.49 -13.98 -7.73
C ALA A 227 23.25 -13.35 -8.37
N ASP A 228 22.43 -12.69 -7.55
CA ASP A 228 21.82 -11.41 -7.90
C ASP A 228 21.15 -10.86 -6.64
N LYS A 229 21.67 -9.75 -6.12
CA LYS A 229 20.92 -8.93 -5.15
C LYS A 229 19.55 -8.68 -5.77
N ALA A 230 18.48 -9.16 -5.15
CA ALA A 230 17.13 -9.05 -5.68
C ALA A 230 16.82 -7.60 -6.05
N ILE A 231 16.95 -7.26 -7.33
CA ILE A 231 16.75 -5.92 -7.86
C ILE A 231 15.31 -5.53 -7.55
N GLN A 232 15.09 -4.45 -6.78
CA GLN A 232 13.74 -3.98 -6.50
C GLN A 232 13.06 -3.61 -7.83
N PRO A 233 11.74 -3.82 -8.01
CA PRO A 233 11.07 -3.61 -9.29
C PRO A 233 11.37 -2.26 -9.93
N LEU A 234 11.37 -1.17 -9.15
CA LEU A 234 11.69 0.18 -9.61
C LEU A 234 13.15 0.35 -10.06
N GLN A 235 14.06 -0.50 -9.60
CA GLN A 235 15.46 -0.51 -10.02
C GLN A 235 15.67 -1.24 -11.36
N LYS A 236 14.60 -1.79 -11.97
CA LYS A 236 14.67 -2.35 -13.33
C LYS A 236 14.47 -1.29 -14.41
N TYR A 237 13.89 -0.15 -14.06
CA TYR A 237 13.52 0.92 -14.99
C TYR A 237 14.59 2.00 -15.02
N GLU A 238 14.70 2.70 -16.14
CA GLU A 238 15.39 4.00 -16.13
C GLU A 238 14.49 5.07 -15.52
N LEU A 239 15.06 6.09 -14.88
CA LEU A 239 14.27 7.18 -14.29
C LEU A 239 13.40 7.92 -15.32
N SER A 240 13.83 7.96 -16.59
CA SER A 240 13.08 8.53 -17.72
C SER A 240 11.80 7.76 -18.06
N GLN A 241 11.72 6.49 -17.69
CA GLN A 241 10.56 5.62 -17.91
C GLN A 241 9.52 5.73 -16.80
N LEU A 242 9.84 6.47 -15.73
CA LEU A 242 8.99 6.64 -14.56
C LEU A 242 8.36 8.02 -14.58
N LYS A 243 7.03 8.06 -14.53
CA LYS A 243 6.24 9.30 -14.43
C LYS A 243 5.86 9.54 -12.98
N LEU A 244 6.14 10.72 -12.44
CA LEU A 244 5.62 11.12 -11.12
C LEU A 244 4.17 11.58 -11.27
N VAL A 245 3.21 10.83 -10.74
CA VAL A 245 1.78 11.06 -10.99
C VAL A 245 1.04 11.69 -9.81
N ALA A 246 1.53 11.50 -8.58
CA ALA A 246 1.01 12.13 -7.38
C ALA A 246 2.10 12.36 -6.33
N ILE A 247 1.94 13.42 -5.53
CA ILE A 247 2.77 13.68 -4.35
C ILE A 247 1.90 14.03 -3.15
N ILE A 248 2.27 13.47 -2.02
CA ILE A 248 1.82 13.84 -0.69
C ILE A 248 3.01 14.47 0.02
N TRP A 249 2.88 15.75 0.31
CA TRP A 249 3.91 16.58 0.92
C TRP A 249 3.32 17.30 2.14
N ASN A 250 4.17 17.92 2.96
CA ASN A 250 3.81 18.58 4.22
C ASN A 250 3.19 17.67 5.29
N ILE A 251 3.65 16.43 5.34
CA ILE A 251 3.38 15.45 6.39
C ILE A 251 4.71 14.90 6.91
N ASP A 252 4.71 14.27 8.09
CA ASP A 252 5.93 13.73 8.70
C ASP A 252 6.70 12.79 7.76
N ASN A 253 5.99 12.02 6.94
CA ASN A 253 6.56 11.07 5.98
C ASN A 253 6.03 11.32 4.55
N PRO A 254 6.63 12.24 3.79
CA PRO A 254 6.22 12.52 2.42
C PRO A 254 6.29 11.28 1.53
N ARG A 255 5.36 11.19 0.57
CA ARG A 255 5.17 10.05 -0.31
C ARG A 255 4.93 10.50 -1.74
N ALA A 256 5.40 9.72 -2.69
CA ALA A 256 5.15 9.93 -4.10
C ALA A 256 4.62 8.65 -4.75
N LEU A 257 3.77 8.81 -5.76
CA LEU A 257 3.33 7.73 -6.64
C LEU A 257 4.01 7.92 -7.97
N VAL A 258 4.81 6.93 -8.38
CA VAL A 258 5.43 6.87 -9.69
C VAL A 258 4.80 5.77 -10.52
N GLU A 259 4.60 6.02 -11.80
CA GLU A 259 4.04 5.06 -12.74
C GLU A 259 5.13 4.65 -13.75
N ASP A 260 5.23 3.36 -14.09
CA ASP A 260 6.08 2.92 -15.19
C ASP A 260 5.42 3.06 -16.57
N SER A 261 6.16 2.79 -17.64
CA SER A 261 5.66 2.85 -19.00
C SER A 261 4.52 1.86 -19.31
N ALA A 262 4.35 0.81 -18.49
CA ALA A 262 3.26 -0.15 -18.60
C ALA A 262 2.05 0.27 -17.77
N GLY A 263 2.11 1.43 -17.13
CA GLY A 263 1.00 1.99 -16.38
C GLY A 263 0.91 1.52 -14.93
N LYS A 264 1.94 0.83 -14.42
CA LYS A 264 1.94 0.28 -13.07
C LYS A 264 2.44 1.32 -12.07
N GLY A 265 1.60 1.61 -11.08
CA GLY A 265 1.92 2.53 -9.98
C GLY A 265 2.79 1.88 -8.90
N TYR A 266 3.74 2.65 -8.38
CA TYR A 266 4.61 2.32 -7.26
C TYR A 266 4.65 3.49 -6.30
N ILE A 267 4.47 3.22 -5.01
CA ILE A 267 4.61 4.23 -3.96
C ILE A 267 6.07 4.28 -3.54
N ILE A 268 6.61 5.48 -3.36
CA ILE A 268 7.97 5.70 -2.90
C ILE A 268 8.01 6.70 -1.74
N THR A 269 8.94 6.48 -0.83
CA THR A 269 9.28 7.33 0.32
C THR A 269 10.72 7.82 0.19
N LYS A 270 11.12 8.78 1.04
CA LYS A 270 12.53 9.12 1.19
C LYS A 270 13.30 7.89 1.64
N GLY A 271 14.32 7.49 0.87
CA GLY A 271 15.13 6.29 1.09
C GLY A 271 14.88 5.17 0.09
N SER A 272 13.73 5.16 -0.61
CA SER A 272 13.41 4.14 -1.61
C SER A 272 14.46 4.08 -2.73
N SER A 273 14.79 2.86 -3.16
CA SER A 273 15.69 2.64 -4.30
C SER A 273 14.89 2.65 -5.60
N ILE A 274 15.31 3.47 -6.56
CA ILE A 274 14.58 3.76 -7.79
C ILE A 274 15.56 3.96 -8.94
N GLY A 275 15.22 3.48 -10.13
CA GLY A 275 16.12 3.59 -11.27
C GLY A 275 17.20 2.50 -11.30
N ASN A 276 17.58 2.08 -12.50
CA ASN A 276 18.60 1.07 -12.77
C ASN A 276 20.04 1.51 -12.45
N LYS A 277 20.23 2.78 -12.11
CA LYS A 277 21.52 3.35 -11.69
C LYS A 277 21.62 3.55 -10.18
N GLN A 278 20.99 2.65 -9.42
CA GLN A 278 21.01 2.65 -7.96
C GLN A 278 20.56 3.99 -7.36
N GLY A 279 19.59 4.64 -8.00
CA GLY A 279 19.04 5.90 -7.51
C GLY A 279 18.36 5.71 -6.16
N LYS A 280 18.48 6.71 -5.30
CA LYS A 280 17.86 6.75 -3.99
C LYS A 280 17.04 8.02 -3.84
N VAL A 281 15.78 7.90 -3.45
CA VAL A 281 14.93 9.07 -3.20
C VAL A 281 15.47 9.81 -1.98
N THR A 282 15.96 11.03 -2.16
CA THR A 282 16.52 11.86 -1.09
C THR A 282 15.58 12.97 -0.65
N GLY A 283 14.58 13.31 -1.46
CA GLY A 283 13.55 14.28 -1.12
C GLY A 283 12.27 14.05 -1.89
N ILE A 284 11.14 14.39 -1.27
CA ILE A 284 9.82 14.45 -1.90
C ILE A 284 9.25 15.80 -1.49
N LEU A 285 9.08 16.67 -2.47
CA LEU A 285 8.67 18.07 -2.36
C LEU A 285 7.29 18.26 -2.98
N GLU A 286 6.68 19.44 -2.83
CA GLU A 286 5.32 19.72 -3.31
C GLU A 286 5.02 19.28 -4.76
N ASN A 287 5.99 19.47 -5.66
CA ASN A 287 5.81 19.24 -7.09
C ASN A 287 6.94 18.43 -7.73
N GLU A 288 7.86 17.86 -6.95
CA GLU A 288 8.97 17.07 -7.47
C GLU A 288 9.50 16.05 -6.46
N ILE A 289 10.10 14.98 -6.96
CA ILE A 289 10.97 14.11 -6.16
C ILE A 289 12.43 14.37 -6.54
N VAL A 290 13.29 14.32 -5.54
CA VAL A 290 14.75 14.42 -5.68
C VAL A 290 15.33 13.04 -5.47
N ILE A 291 16.02 12.54 -6.49
CA ILE A 291 16.68 11.24 -6.53
C ILE A 291 18.17 11.47 -6.64
N THR A 292 18.94 10.69 -5.89
CA THR A 292 20.39 10.73 -5.93
C THR A 292 20.92 9.43 -6.51
N GLU A 293 21.66 9.50 -7.61
CA GLU A 293 22.36 8.36 -8.22
C GLU A 293 23.87 8.47 -7.95
N GLU A 294 24.52 7.33 -7.72
CA GLU A 294 25.97 7.24 -7.64
C GLU A 294 26.52 6.77 -9.00
N SER A 295 27.45 7.54 -9.57
CA SER A 295 28.16 7.17 -10.79
C SER A 295 29.66 7.11 -10.52
N ALA A 296 30.30 6.01 -10.90
CA ALA A 296 31.75 5.93 -10.88
C ALA A 296 32.34 6.74 -12.04
N ASP A 297 33.25 7.66 -11.73
CA ASP A 297 34.06 8.34 -12.74
C ASP A 297 35.09 7.36 -13.32
N ILE A 298 35.69 7.71 -14.46
CA ILE A 298 36.77 6.95 -15.13
C ILE A 298 37.99 6.69 -14.22
N PHE A 299 38.10 7.42 -13.11
CA PHE A 299 39.15 7.28 -12.10
C PHE A 299 38.72 6.49 -10.84
N GLY A 300 37.50 5.94 -10.80
CA GLY A 300 36.99 5.15 -9.68
C GLY A 300 36.43 5.96 -8.50
N GLU A 301 36.41 7.30 -8.60
CA GLU A 301 35.75 8.15 -7.61
C GLU A 301 34.22 8.12 -7.80
N THR A 302 33.49 7.91 -6.71
CA THR A 302 32.03 7.95 -6.70
C THR A 302 31.54 9.40 -6.74
N LYS A 303 30.94 9.80 -7.88
CA LYS A 303 30.25 11.08 -8.03
C LYS A 303 28.76 10.91 -7.79
N THR A 304 28.22 11.76 -6.93
CA THR A 304 26.81 11.78 -6.57
C THR A 304 26.05 12.76 -7.46
N LYS A 305 25.04 12.31 -8.21
CA LYS A 305 24.22 13.13 -9.10
C LYS A 305 22.78 13.24 -8.57
N ALA A 306 22.33 14.47 -8.33
CA ALA A 306 20.93 14.74 -8.01
C ALA A 306 20.10 14.91 -9.29
N ILE A 307 19.01 14.15 -9.40
CA ILE A 307 18.04 14.14 -10.49
C ILE A 307 16.69 14.52 -9.90
N ARG A 308 15.94 15.38 -10.58
CA ARG A 308 14.61 15.81 -10.15
C ARG A 308 13.57 15.34 -11.16
N ILE A 309 12.57 14.61 -10.69
CA ILE A 309 11.40 14.24 -11.49
C ILE A 309 10.26 15.13 -11.02
N LYS A 310 9.74 15.96 -11.93
CA LYS A 310 8.61 16.84 -11.64
C LYS A 310 7.29 16.09 -11.72
N LEU A 311 6.34 16.51 -10.92
CA LEU A 311 4.98 16.03 -10.94
C LEU A 311 4.40 16.30 -12.32
N HIS A 312 3.96 15.24 -12.98
CA HIS A 312 3.32 15.32 -14.27
C HIS A 312 1.90 15.85 -14.07
N THR A 313 1.76 17.16 -14.20
CA THR A 313 0.47 17.84 -14.38
C THR A 313 0.15 17.81 -15.87
N GLY A 314 -0.99 17.25 -16.27
CA GLY A 314 -1.38 17.08 -17.68
C GLY A 314 -1.55 18.37 -18.49
N ALA A 315 -1.09 19.52 -17.98
CA ALA A 315 -1.21 20.83 -18.59
C ALA A 315 -0.09 21.17 -19.61
N GLU A 316 0.99 20.38 -19.71
CA GLU A 316 2.14 20.70 -20.57
C GLU A 316 2.14 20.01 -21.95
N GLU A 317 1.33 18.96 -22.17
CA GLU A 317 1.32 18.24 -23.46
C GLU A 317 0.40 18.88 -24.51
N GLU A 318 -0.64 19.63 -24.12
CA GLU A 318 -1.51 20.34 -25.08
C GLU A 318 -0.84 21.54 -25.77
N ARG A 319 0.32 22.01 -25.29
CA ARG A 319 1.00 23.19 -25.85
C ARG A 319 2.10 22.88 -26.88
N LYS A 320 2.45 21.61 -27.09
CA LYS A 320 3.43 21.21 -28.12
C LYS A 320 2.83 20.49 -29.33
N GLY A 321 1.51 20.33 -29.37
CA GLY A 321 0.76 19.70 -30.46
C GLY A 321 -0.16 20.65 -31.23
N LYS A 322 0.26 21.90 -31.46
CA LYS A 322 -0.39 22.83 -32.40
C LYS A 322 0.64 23.50 -33.28
#